data_AF-R9PTM3-F1
#
_entry.id   AF-R9PTM3-F1
#
_cell.length_a   1.000
_cell.length_b   1.000
_cell.length_c   1.000
_cell.angle_alpha   90.00
_cell.angle_beta   90.00
_cell.angle_gamma   90.00
#
_symmetry.space_group_name_H-M   'P 1'
#
loop_
_entity.id
_entity.type
_entity.pdbx_description
1 polymer ?
#
loop_
_entity_poly.entity_id
_entity_poly.type
_entity_poly.pdbx_seq_one_letter_code
_entity_poly.pdbx_strand_id
1 'polypeptide(L)'
;MRYIDINLIDACKPANWDVNATQWLTDIQNAQDRSAEFKRLGSKWSPFKDNFINQFGDKCWYSEVKRSNTDFNIDHFRPKGAVKRTKGAYATRFFGGKPQKHSGYWWLAFEPKNYRYSCQYANQPRDNGGKHDYFPLQNETARVWGRCSLTNHNVEAPVLLDPCELADVQLLSFEKSPGMVHSRYDLATDKAKYERVKTSAKCYNLNHKTVKGDRLKVITSVQQDLVLLESIHGLPLASKQVMQVNVNNAENRLVDACNRKSPFSAAAVAFVKPKKAEPWLANILPRLDLTD
;
A
#
# COMPACT_ATOMS: atom_id res chain seq x y z
N MET A 1 -6.05 -0.43 1.31
CA MET A 1 -4.86 -1.31 1.19
C MET A 1 -4.78 -2.16 2.44
N ARG A 2 -4.23 -3.37 2.38
CA ARG A 2 -3.94 -4.18 3.58
C ARG A 2 -2.69 -3.68 4.28
N TYR A 3 -2.65 -3.82 5.61
CA TYR A 3 -1.44 -3.57 6.37
C TYR A 3 -0.33 -4.58 6.03
N ILE A 4 0.88 -4.06 5.84
CA ILE A 4 2.10 -4.81 5.62
C ILE A 4 2.99 -4.63 6.86
N ASP A 5 3.22 -5.70 7.60
CA ASP A 5 4.10 -5.63 8.77
C ASP A 5 5.55 -5.40 8.33
N ILE A 6 6.04 -4.21 8.65
CA ILE A 6 7.38 -3.73 8.29
C ILE A 6 8.50 -4.60 8.90
N ASN A 7 8.21 -5.33 9.98
CA ASN A 7 9.18 -6.21 10.64
C ASN A 7 9.43 -7.49 9.85
N LEU A 8 8.49 -7.90 8.98
CA LEU A 8 8.64 -9.07 8.13
C LEU A 8 9.51 -8.80 6.89
N ILE A 9 9.86 -7.54 6.62
CA ILE A 9 10.68 -7.14 5.47
C ILE A 9 12.13 -7.63 5.62
N ASP A 10 12.67 -7.70 6.83
CA ASP A 10 14.06 -8.14 7.04
C ASP A 10 14.25 -9.61 6.62
N ALA A 11 13.23 -10.46 6.81
CA ALA A 11 13.23 -11.84 6.34
C ALA A 11 13.18 -11.98 4.81
N CYS A 12 12.89 -10.89 4.09
CA CYS A 12 12.83 -10.87 2.62
C CYS A 12 14.16 -10.46 1.97
N LYS A 13 15.21 -10.21 2.75
CA LYS A 13 16.52 -9.80 2.23
C LYS A 13 17.16 -10.92 1.40
N PRO A 14 17.67 -10.61 0.18
CA PRO A 14 18.52 -11.53 -0.56
C PRO A 14 19.82 -11.86 0.20
N ALA A 15 20.49 -12.93 -0.19
CA ALA A 15 21.78 -13.31 0.40
C ALA A 15 22.80 -12.16 0.32
N ASN A 16 23.57 -11.98 1.39
CA ASN A 16 24.60 -10.92 1.53
C ASN A 16 24.07 -9.48 1.34
N TRP A 17 22.76 -9.25 1.49
CA TRP A 17 22.17 -7.92 1.28
C TRP A 17 22.84 -6.85 2.12
N ASP A 18 22.98 -7.07 3.43
CA ASP A 18 23.45 -6.03 4.35
C ASP A 18 24.90 -5.61 4.05
N VAL A 19 25.79 -6.57 3.76
CA VAL A 19 27.19 -6.30 3.35
C VAL A 19 27.22 -5.49 2.06
N ASN A 20 26.46 -5.92 1.06
CA ASN A 20 26.41 -5.25 -0.24
C ASN A 20 25.79 -3.85 -0.14
N ALA A 21 24.73 -3.68 0.65
CA ALA A 21 24.04 -2.42 0.88
C ALA A 21 24.98 -1.37 1.51
N THR A 22 25.83 -1.79 2.45
CA THR A 22 26.86 -0.91 3.03
C THR A 22 27.87 -0.44 1.97
N GLN A 23 28.34 -1.34 1.10
CA GLN A 23 29.25 -0.98 0.02
C GLN A 23 28.61 -0.01 -0.97
N TRP A 24 27.42 -0.33 -1.48
CA TRP A 24 26.72 0.53 -2.44
C TRP A 24 26.36 1.90 -1.86
N LEU A 25 26.01 1.96 -0.57
CA LEU A 25 25.77 3.24 0.10
C LEU A 25 27.06 4.07 0.21
N THR A 26 28.19 3.42 0.44
CA THR A 26 29.51 4.08 0.48
C THR A 26 29.88 4.64 -0.89
N ASP A 27 29.65 3.86 -1.96
CA ASP A 27 29.86 4.31 -3.34
C ASP A 27 29.00 5.57 -3.65
N ILE A 28 27.70 5.55 -3.29
CA ILE A 28 26.79 6.70 -3.45
C ILE A 28 27.21 7.90 -2.62
N GLN A 29 27.71 7.69 -1.41
CA GLN A 29 28.16 8.78 -0.54
C GLN A 29 29.35 9.50 -1.15
N ASN A 30 30.31 8.75 -1.69
CA ASN A 30 31.58 9.26 -2.23
C ASN A 30 31.48 9.76 -3.67
N ALA A 31 30.38 9.45 -4.37
CA ALA A 31 30.16 9.88 -5.74
C ALA A 31 30.03 11.41 -5.86
N GLN A 32 30.78 11.98 -6.82
CA GLN A 32 30.62 13.38 -7.23
C GLN A 32 29.23 13.62 -7.84
N ASP A 33 28.79 12.73 -8.72
CA ASP A 33 27.44 12.71 -9.28
C ASP A 33 26.69 11.44 -8.80
N ARG A 34 25.85 11.63 -7.78
CA ARG A 34 25.02 10.54 -7.24
C ARG A 34 23.99 10.00 -8.23
N SER A 35 23.52 10.82 -9.15
CA SER A 35 22.53 10.40 -10.15
C SER A 35 23.16 9.42 -11.15
N ALA A 36 24.36 9.77 -11.64
CA ALA A 36 25.16 8.88 -12.48
C ALA A 36 25.51 7.58 -11.74
N GLU A 37 25.87 7.68 -10.46
CA GLU A 37 26.21 6.51 -9.67
C GLU A 37 25.01 5.59 -9.40
N PHE A 38 23.82 6.13 -9.12
CA PHE A 38 22.60 5.33 -9.04
C PHE A 38 22.30 4.62 -10.37
N LYS A 39 22.53 5.28 -11.51
CA LYS A 39 22.35 4.68 -12.83
C LYS A 39 23.34 3.54 -13.06
N ARG A 40 24.60 3.70 -12.65
CA ARG A 40 25.65 2.68 -12.73
C ARG A 40 25.33 1.45 -11.87
N LEU A 41 24.92 1.65 -10.62
CA LEU A 41 24.58 0.57 -9.69
C LEU A 41 23.32 -0.18 -10.13
N GLY A 42 22.38 0.53 -10.75
CA GLY A 42 21.11 -0.03 -11.22
C GLY A 42 20.17 -0.42 -10.08
N SER A 43 19.18 -1.25 -10.43
CA SER A 43 18.07 -1.61 -9.54
C SER A 43 18.45 -2.76 -8.59
N LYS A 44 19.37 -2.49 -7.64
CA LYS A 44 19.85 -3.50 -6.68
C LYS A 44 18.74 -4.12 -5.84
N TRP A 45 17.66 -3.39 -5.61
CA TRP A 45 16.49 -3.84 -4.85
C TRP A 45 15.55 -4.79 -5.63
N SER A 46 15.70 -4.95 -6.94
CA SER A 46 14.82 -5.83 -7.74
C SER A 46 14.66 -7.26 -7.22
N PRO A 47 15.70 -7.92 -6.64
CA PRO A 47 15.55 -9.27 -6.10
C PRO A 47 14.57 -9.39 -4.92
N PHE A 48 14.17 -8.28 -4.28
CA PHE A 48 13.10 -8.33 -3.26
C PHE A 48 11.73 -8.69 -3.83
N LYS A 49 11.50 -8.55 -5.14
CA LYS A 49 10.17 -8.76 -5.75
C LYS A 49 9.63 -10.16 -5.43
N ASP A 50 10.41 -11.21 -5.68
CA ASP A 50 9.96 -12.58 -5.50
C ASP A 50 9.74 -12.90 -4.01
N ASN A 51 10.63 -12.42 -3.15
CA ASN A 51 10.49 -12.57 -1.70
C ASN A 51 9.25 -11.84 -1.17
N PHE A 52 8.96 -10.63 -1.69
CA PHE A 52 7.75 -9.89 -1.34
C PHE A 52 6.48 -10.54 -1.86
N ILE A 53 6.49 -11.11 -3.06
CA ILE A 53 5.37 -11.90 -3.59
C ILE A 53 5.10 -13.10 -2.68
N ASN A 54 6.14 -13.85 -2.32
CA ASN A 54 6.03 -15.02 -1.46
C ASN A 54 5.50 -14.64 -0.06
N GLN A 55 6.03 -13.57 0.53
CA GLN A 55 5.68 -13.14 1.88
C GLN A 55 4.30 -12.46 1.95
N PHE A 56 3.99 -11.55 1.02
CA PHE A 56 2.85 -10.62 1.12
C PHE A 56 1.79 -10.79 0.02
N GLY A 57 2.04 -11.64 -0.98
CA GLY A 57 1.14 -11.88 -2.12
C GLY A 57 1.49 -11.05 -3.36
N ASP A 58 1.09 -11.55 -4.53
CA ASP A 58 1.37 -10.91 -5.82
C ASP A 58 0.38 -9.77 -6.16
N LYS A 59 0.41 -8.72 -5.34
CA LYS A 59 -0.42 -7.54 -5.50
C LYS A 59 0.30 -6.26 -5.10
N CYS A 60 -0.18 -5.14 -5.63
CA CYS A 60 0.38 -3.82 -5.33
C CYS A 60 0.05 -3.45 -3.87
N TRP A 61 1.03 -3.03 -3.09
CA TRP A 61 0.80 -2.68 -1.69
C TRP A 61 -0.03 -1.39 -1.53
N TYR A 62 0.02 -0.47 -2.50
CA TYR A 62 -0.80 0.75 -2.46
C TYR A 62 -2.23 0.52 -2.94
N SER A 63 -2.42 -0.12 -4.10
CA SER A 63 -3.73 -0.21 -4.78
C SER A 63 -4.41 -1.57 -4.69
N GLU A 64 -3.68 -2.59 -4.24
CA GLU A 64 -4.10 -4.00 -4.16
C GLU A 64 -4.46 -4.68 -5.49
N VAL A 65 -4.15 -4.02 -6.62
CA VAL A 65 -4.31 -4.66 -7.93
C VAL A 65 -3.39 -5.87 -8.02
N LYS A 66 -3.90 -6.96 -8.59
CA LYS A 66 -3.09 -8.12 -8.93
C LYS A 66 -2.08 -7.76 -10.01
N ARG A 67 -0.92 -8.40 -9.99
CA ARG A 67 -0.01 -8.30 -11.13
C ARG A 67 -0.59 -9.06 -12.33
N SER A 68 -0.64 -8.40 -13.49
CA SER A 68 -1.19 -8.98 -14.72
C SER A 68 -0.49 -8.35 -15.91
N ASN A 69 0.17 -9.16 -16.73
CA ASN A 69 0.83 -8.80 -17.99
C ASN A 69 1.86 -7.64 -17.90
N THR A 70 2.24 -7.21 -16.70
CA THR A 70 3.22 -6.14 -16.45
C THR A 70 3.95 -6.44 -15.15
N ASP A 71 5.24 -6.12 -15.10
CA ASP A 71 6.00 -6.24 -13.86
C ASP A 71 5.76 -5.07 -12.93
N PHE A 72 5.74 -5.39 -11.64
CA PHE A 72 5.74 -4.40 -10.58
C PHE A 72 7.18 -4.03 -10.21
N ASN A 73 7.30 -2.90 -9.53
CA ASN A 73 8.56 -2.33 -9.10
C ASN A 73 8.67 -2.37 -7.59
N ILE A 74 9.89 -2.30 -7.09
CA ILE A 74 10.13 -1.88 -5.71
C ILE A 74 10.23 -0.36 -5.72
N ASP A 75 9.25 0.29 -5.10
CA ASP A 75 9.21 1.72 -4.87
C ASP A 75 9.95 2.08 -3.57
N HIS A 76 10.57 3.26 -3.53
CA HIS A 76 11.15 3.84 -2.33
C HIS A 76 10.14 4.80 -1.72
N PHE A 77 9.55 4.48 -0.57
CA PHE A 77 8.51 5.33 0.04
C PHE A 77 9.02 6.76 0.28
N ARG A 78 10.20 6.89 0.89
CA ARG A 78 11.04 8.08 0.85
C ARG A 78 11.91 8.05 -0.42
N PRO A 79 11.68 8.93 -1.42
CA PRO A 79 12.34 8.83 -2.71
C PRO A 79 13.84 9.11 -2.63
N LYS A 80 14.65 8.27 -3.29
CA LYS A 80 16.12 8.34 -3.21
C LYS A 80 16.80 9.47 -3.98
N GLY A 81 16.20 9.98 -5.06
CA GLY A 81 16.88 10.86 -6.01
C GLY A 81 16.43 12.32 -6.02
N ALA A 82 15.16 12.58 -5.69
CA ALA A 82 14.59 13.92 -5.60
C ALA A 82 13.33 13.88 -4.74
N VAL A 83 12.87 15.03 -4.24
CA VAL A 83 11.63 15.13 -3.47
C VAL A 83 10.72 16.21 -4.06
N LYS A 84 9.53 15.82 -4.49
CA LYS A 84 8.46 16.70 -4.95
C LYS A 84 7.44 16.91 -3.83
N ARG A 85 7.04 18.15 -3.61
CA ARG A 85 5.97 18.53 -2.68
C ARG A 85 4.63 18.56 -3.41
N THR A 86 4.61 19.19 -4.58
CA THR A 86 3.45 19.30 -5.48
C THR A 86 3.93 19.35 -6.94
N LYS A 87 3.00 19.37 -7.89
CA LYS A 87 3.34 19.37 -9.33
C LYS A 87 4.22 20.58 -9.65
N GLY A 88 5.44 20.33 -10.14
CA GLY A 88 6.42 21.37 -10.46
C GLY A 88 7.20 21.93 -9.25
N ALA A 89 6.84 21.60 -8.01
CA ALA A 89 7.50 22.11 -6.82
C ALA A 89 8.31 21.02 -6.11
N TYR A 90 9.62 21.24 -6.01
CA TYR A 90 10.53 20.37 -5.25
C TYR A 90 10.71 20.90 -3.82
N ALA A 91 11.07 20.00 -2.90
CA ALA A 91 11.48 20.42 -1.56
C ALA A 91 12.77 21.24 -1.67
N THR A 92 12.71 22.49 -1.20
CA THR A 92 13.82 23.45 -1.23
C THR A 92 13.88 24.15 0.12
N ARG A 93 15.08 24.30 0.69
CA ARG A 93 15.34 25.12 1.89
C ARG A 93 16.26 26.29 1.54
N PHE A 94 16.31 27.30 2.40
CA PHE A 94 17.36 28.30 2.37
C PHE A 94 18.44 27.91 3.37
N PHE A 95 19.68 27.77 2.90
CA PHE A 95 20.84 27.45 3.74
C PHE A 95 22.04 28.25 3.23
N GLY A 96 22.74 28.96 4.12
CA GLY A 96 23.84 29.84 3.73
C GLY A 96 23.45 30.92 2.71
N GLY A 97 22.23 31.47 2.81
CA GLY A 97 21.71 32.49 1.90
C GLY A 97 21.33 31.99 0.50
N LYS A 98 21.38 30.68 0.23
CA LYS A 98 21.09 30.10 -1.09
C LYS A 98 19.95 29.08 -1.03
N PRO A 99 19.09 29.00 -2.07
CA PRO A 99 18.12 27.93 -2.18
C PRO A 99 18.82 26.60 -2.48
N GLN A 100 18.56 25.60 -1.64
CA GLN A 100 19.08 24.25 -1.78
C GLN A 100 17.92 23.28 -2.00
N LYS A 101 17.89 22.63 -3.16
CA LYS A 101 16.95 21.55 -3.47
C LYS A 101 17.33 20.28 -2.70
N HIS A 102 16.33 19.54 -2.22
CA HIS A 102 16.54 18.26 -1.57
C HIS A 102 17.03 17.21 -2.58
N SER A 103 18.16 16.57 -2.27
CA SER A 103 18.82 15.58 -3.14
C SER A 103 18.23 14.17 -3.06
N GLY A 104 16.96 14.05 -2.62
CA GLY A 104 16.37 12.76 -2.22
C GLY A 104 16.93 12.20 -0.91
N TYR A 105 16.26 11.17 -0.39
CA TYR A 105 16.68 10.38 0.76
C TYR A 105 17.66 9.30 0.30
N TRP A 106 18.76 9.70 -0.35
CA TRP A 106 19.72 8.77 -0.96
C TRP A 106 20.33 7.79 0.05
N TRP A 107 20.41 8.19 1.32
CA TRP A 107 20.86 7.35 2.43
C TRP A 107 19.91 6.20 2.77
N LEU A 108 18.66 6.25 2.29
CA LEU A 108 17.66 5.18 2.43
C LEU A 108 17.46 4.38 1.13
N ALA A 109 18.34 4.54 0.13
CA ALA A 109 18.21 3.83 -1.14
C ALA A 109 18.34 2.31 -1.01
N PHE A 110 19.13 1.85 -0.02
CA PHE A 110 19.39 0.44 0.26
C PHE A 110 18.79 -0.05 1.59
N GLU A 111 17.88 0.74 2.17
CA GLU A 111 17.13 0.41 3.39
C GLU A 111 15.85 -0.37 3.01
N PRO A 112 15.76 -1.68 3.28
CA PRO A 112 14.59 -2.47 2.88
C PRO A 112 13.28 -1.98 3.50
N LYS A 113 13.31 -1.43 4.72
CA LYS A 113 12.11 -0.85 5.35
C LYS A 113 11.64 0.44 4.66
N ASN A 114 12.37 0.93 3.66
CA ASN A 114 11.95 2.00 2.75
C ASN A 114 11.36 1.47 1.41
N TYR A 115 11.23 0.15 1.23
CA TYR A 115 10.74 -0.50 0.00
C TYR A 115 9.26 -0.85 0.03
N ARG A 116 8.52 -0.59 -1.07
CA ARG A 116 7.09 -0.94 -1.27
C ARG A 116 6.94 -1.68 -2.60
N TYR A 117 6.34 -2.86 -2.60
CA TYR A 117 6.02 -3.56 -3.85
C TYR A 117 4.83 -2.89 -4.54
N SER A 118 5.08 -2.26 -5.69
CA SER A 118 4.13 -1.31 -6.28
C SER A 118 3.96 -1.51 -7.78
N CYS A 119 2.72 -1.45 -8.24
CA CYS A 119 2.44 -1.43 -9.66
C CYS A 119 2.91 -0.13 -10.31
N GLN A 120 3.17 -0.19 -11.61
CA GLN A 120 3.61 0.98 -12.37
C GLN A 120 2.59 2.11 -12.34
N TYR A 121 1.30 1.81 -12.26
CA TYR A 121 0.24 2.82 -12.20
C TYR A 121 0.23 3.63 -10.90
N ALA A 122 0.61 3.02 -9.77
CA ALA A 122 0.71 3.72 -8.49
C ALA A 122 2.07 4.43 -8.34
N ASN A 123 3.14 3.82 -8.85
CA ASN A 123 4.49 4.32 -8.69
C ASN A 123 4.92 5.34 -9.76
N GLN A 124 4.60 5.13 -11.03
CA GLN A 124 5.13 5.96 -12.13
C GLN A 124 4.15 7.07 -12.51
N PRO A 125 4.64 8.24 -12.97
CA PRO A 125 3.79 9.34 -13.42
C PRO A 125 2.85 8.88 -14.53
N ARG A 126 1.54 9.03 -14.29
CA ARG A 126 0.50 8.80 -15.31
C ARG A 126 -0.64 9.78 -15.06
N ASP A 127 -1.06 10.43 -16.12
CA ASP A 127 -2.10 11.47 -16.09
C ASP A 127 -1.84 12.51 -14.97
N ASN A 128 -2.70 12.52 -13.94
CA ASN A 128 -2.64 13.41 -12.78
C ASN A 128 -2.19 12.72 -11.47
N GLY A 129 -1.68 11.49 -11.56
CA GLY A 129 -1.20 10.69 -10.43
C GLY A 129 0.16 10.04 -10.68
N GLY A 130 0.47 9.00 -9.90
CA GLY A 130 1.78 8.35 -9.83
C GLY A 130 2.67 8.98 -8.77
N LYS A 131 3.14 8.17 -7.79
CA LYS A 131 3.98 8.64 -6.69
C LYS A 131 5.29 9.25 -7.15
N HIS A 132 6.08 8.56 -7.96
CA HIS A 132 7.40 9.01 -8.43
C HIS A 132 8.24 9.55 -7.25
N ASP A 133 8.51 10.85 -7.24
CA ASP A 133 9.27 11.56 -6.20
C ASP A 133 8.37 12.35 -5.25
N TYR A 134 7.04 12.26 -5.37
CA TYR A 134 6.13 12.93 -4.45
C TYR A 134 6.29 12.35 -3.06
N PHE A 135 6.70 13.21 -2.13
CA PHE A 135 6.78 12.91 -0.71
C PHE A 135 6.47 14.17 0.11
N PRO A 136 5.25 14.74 -0.03
CA PRO A 136 4.80 15.86 0.78
C PRO A 136 4.71 15.49 2.25
N LEU A 137 5.13 16.42 3.11
CA LEU A 137 4.93 16.32 4.57
C LEU A 137 3.80 17.27 5.00
N GLN A 138 3.12 16.92 6.09
CA GLN A 138 2.14 17.82 6.72
C GLN A 138 2.81 19.11 7.19
N ASN A 139 4.02 18.98 7.76
CA ASN A 139 4.89 20.10 8.07
C ASN A 139 6.24 19.95 7.35
N GLU A 140 6.46 20.79 6.35
CA GLU A 140 7.69 20.78 5.55
C GLU A 140 8.92 21.32 6.29
N THR A 141 8.74 22.05 7.40
CA THR A 141 9.89 22.49 8.22
C THR A 141 10.52 21.35 9.00
N ALA A 142 9.78 20.25 9.22
CA ALA A 142 10.28 19.05 9.89
C ALA A 142 11.04 18.09 8.96
N ARG A 143 11.13 18.41 7.66
CA ARG A 143 11.81 17.55 6.68
C ARG A 143 13.26 17.33 7.06
N VAL A 144 13.70 16.07 7.02
CA VAL A 144 15.10 15.69 7.22
C VAL A 144 15.88 15.97 5.96
N TRP A 145 17.01 16.69 6.06
CA TRP A 145 17.83 17.12 4.92
C TRP A 145 19.18 16.42 4.78
N GLY A 146 19.57 15.64 5.79
CA GLY A 146 20.89 15.04 5.88
C GLY A 146 20.80 13.55 6.19
N ARG A 147 21.90 12.83 5.93
CA ARG A 147 22.00 11.41 6.21
C ARG A 147 21.71 11.11 7.68
N CYS A 148 20.79 10.19 7.92
CA CYS A 148 20.51 9.62 9.23
C CYS A 148 19.86 8.23 9.07
N SER A 149 19.63 7.54 10.18
CA SER A 149 18.94 6.25 10.14
C SER A 149 17.42 6.44 9.96
N LEU A 150 16.71 5.38 9.56
CA LEU A 150 15.26 5.44 9.36
C LEU A 150 14.51 5.89 10.61
N THR A 151 14.97 5.53 11.81
CA THR A 151 14.33 5.89 13.09
C THR A 151 14.32 7.40 13.35
N ASN A 152 15.30 8.14 12.83
CA ASN A 152 15.37 9.60 12.95
C ASN A 152 14.34 10.35 12.09
N HIS A 153 13.56 9.65 11.26
CA HIS A 153 12.51 10.25 10.44
C HIS A 153 11.15 10.28 11.15
N ASN A 154 11.09 9.92 12.43
CA ASN A 154 9.87 10.01 13.26
C ASN A 154 9.38 11.45 13.48
N VAL A 155 10.22 12.44 13.20
CA VAL A 155 9.85 13.87 13.19
C VAL A 155 9.06 14.28 11.94
N GLU A 156 9.12 13.48 10.87
CA GLU A 156 8.38 13.73 9.65
C GLU A 156 6.99 13.10 9.73
N ALA A 157 5.97 13.84 9.28
CA ALA A 157 4.61 13.31 9.11
C ALA A 157 4.24 13.30 7.62
N PRO A 158 4.42 12.17 6.91
CA PRO A 158 4.10 12.08 5.48
C PRO A 158 2.59 12.26 5.22
N VAL A 159 2.26 13.04 4.19
CA VAL A 159 0.86 13.16 3.75
C VAL A 159 0.40 11.88 3.06
N LEU A 160 1.30 11.24 2.29
CA LEU A 160 0.99 10.01 1.60
C LEU A 160 0.86 8.85 2.58
N LEU A 161 -0.18 8.03 2.39
CA LEU A 161 -0.41 6.85 3.23
C LEU A 161 0.64 5.76 2.94
N ASP A 162 1.16 5.17 3.99
CA ASP A 162 2.08 4.04 3.92
C ASP A 162 1.37 2.73 4.26
N PRO A 163 1.36 1.71 3.38
CA PRO A 163 0.82 0.38 3.72
C PRO A 163 1.57 -0.28 4.90
N CYS A 164 2.77 0.19 5.23
CA CYS A 164 3.54 -0.27 6.39
C CYS A 164 3.17 0.43 7.71
N GLU A 165 2.21 1.36 7.70
CA GLU A 165 1.67 2.04 8.89
C GLU A 165 0.20 1.65 9.08
N LEU A 166 -0.10 1.00 10.21
CA LEU A 166 -1.44 0.51 10.52
C LEU A 166 -2.45 1.67 10.63
N ALA A 167 -2.05 2.78 11.27
CA ALA A 167 -2.88 3.96 11.43
C ALA A 167 -3.27 4.57 10.07
N ASP A 168 -2.39 4.47 9.06
CA ASP A 168 -2.63 4.98 7.71
C ASP A 168 -3.62 4.10 6.95
N VAL A 169 -3.45 2.78 7.06
CA VAL A 169 -4.37 1.79 6.48
C VAL A 169 -5.78 1.98 7.02
N GLN A 170 -5.90 2.24 8.32
CA GLN A 170 -7.18 2.44 9.01
C GLN A 170 -7.91 3.72 8.58
N LEU A 171 -7.26 4.67 7.89
CA LEU A 171 -7.94 5.86 7.37
C LEU A 171 -8.87 5.56 6.18
N LEU A 172 -8.68 4.43 5.51
CA LEU A 172 -9.38 4.10 4.27
C LEU A 172 -10.70 3.36 4.52
N SER A 173 -11.69 3.68 3.69
CA SER A 173 -12.95 2.96 3.51
C SER A 173 -13.26 2.81 2.02
N PHE A 174 -14.29 2.02 1.70
CA PHE A 174 -14.68 1.68 0.35
C PHE A 174 -16.17 1.89 0.12
N GLU A 175 -16.51 2.55 -0.97
CA GLU A 175 -17.89 2.70 -1.42
C GLU A 175 -18.40 1.37 -2.01
N LYS A 176 -19.63 0.99 -1.67
CA LYS A 176 -20.30 -0.20 -2.21
C LYS A 176 -20.42 -0.16 -3.75
N SER A 177 -20.69 1.01 -4.30
CA SER A 177 -20.68 1.30 -5.73
C SER A 177 -20.30 2.77 -5.90
N PRO A 178 -19.32 3.13 -6.76
CA PRO A 178 -18.69 2.31 -7.80
C PRO A 178 -17.34 1.68 -7.37
N GLY A 179 -17.17 1.30 -6.09
CA GLY A 179 -15.93 0.69 -5.60
C GLY A 179 -14.80 1.67 -5.34
N MET A 180 -15.11 2.94 -5.07
CA MET A 180 -14.10 3.96 -4.78
C MET A 180 -13.54 3.82 -3.36
N VAL A 181 -12.25 4.10 -3.21
CA VAL A 181 -11.62 4.35 -1.92
C VAL A 181 -11.93 5.78 -1.49
N HIS A 182 -12.31 5.95 -0.24
CA HIS A 182 -12.53 7.24 0.40
C HIS A 182 -12.01 7.23 1.84
N SER A 183 -12.02 8.41 2.47
CA SER A 183 -11.65 8.58 3.88
C SER A 183 -12.78 8.08 4.78
N ARG A 184 -12.43 7.43 5.91
CA ARG A 184 -13.37 7.17 7.01
C ARG A 184 -13.81 8.43 7.74
N TYR A 185 -13.01 9.48 7.63
CA TYR A 185 -13.26 10.79 8.23
C TYR A 185 -13.71 11.78 7.18
N ASP A 186 -14.67 12.62 7.51
CA ASP A 186 -15.11 13.70 6.65
C ASP A 186 -14.34 15.00 6.93
N LEU A 187 -14.35 15.92 5.96
CA LEU A 187 -13.68 17.22 6.04
C LEU A 187 -14.04 18.01 7.32
N ALA A 188 -15.29 17.90 7.77
CA ALA A 188 -15.78 18.56 8.98
C ALA A 188 -15.29 17.91 10.28
N THR A 189 -15.02 16.59 10.26
CA THR A 189 -14.65 15.82 11.47
C THR A 189 -13.14 15.78 11.70
N ASP A 190 -12.36 15.56 10.64
CA ASP A 190 -10.90 15.52 10.70
C ASP A 190 -10.33 15.85 9.32
N LYS A 191 -10.18 17.16 9.05
CA LYS A 191 -9.64 17.68 7.79
C LYS A 191 -8.28 17.10 7.43
N ALA A 192 -7.42 16.87 8.43
CA ALA A 192 -6.07 16.38 8.20
C ALA A 192 -6.10 14.94 7.65
N LYS A 193 -6.84 14.04 8.29
CA LYS A 193 -6.99 12.64 7.81
C LYS A 193 -7.72 12.58 6.47
N TYR A 194 -8.78 13.37 6.30
CA TYR A 194 -9.51 13.45 5.04
C TYR A 194 -8.59 13.84 3.86
N GLU A 195 -7.80 14.92 4.01
CA GLU A 195 -6.91 15.38 2.95
C GLU A 195 -5.72 14.43 2.71
N ARG A 196 -5.22 13.72 3.72
CA ARG A 196 -4.21 12.65 3.54
C ARG A 196 -4.73 11.54 2.64
N VAL A 197 -5.94 11.04 2.90
CA VAL A 197 -6.56 9.99 2.09
C VAL A 197 -6.79 10.48 0.67
N LYS A 198 -7.36 11.68 0.50
CA LYS A 198 -7.63 12.28 -0.82
C LYS A 198 -6.35 12.48 -1.64
N THR A 199 -5.30 13.00 -1.00
CA THR A 199 -3.99 13.20 -1.64
C THR A 199 -3.38 11.86 -2.06
N SER A 200 -3.43 10.85 -1.18
CA SER A 200 -2.90 9.51 -1.45
C SER A 200 -3.69 8.77 -2.53
N ALA A 201 -5.03 8.87 -2.51
CA ALA A 201 -5.90 8.27 -3.50
C ALA A 201 -5.61 8.81 -4.91
N LYS A 202 -5.36 10.12 -5.02
CA LYS A 202 -4.91 10.76 -6.26
C LYS A 202 -3.48 10.33 -6.63
N CYS A 203 -2.55 10.41 -5.69
CA CYS A 203 -1.13 10.14 -5.94
C CYS A 203 -0.88 8.68 -6.36
N TYR A 204 -1.59 7.71 -5.77
CA TYR A 204 -1.44 6.29 -6.09
C TYR A 204 -2.45 5.79 -7.13
N ASN A 205 -3.25 6.67 -7.73
CA ASN A 205 -4.29 6.32 -8.71
C ASN A 205 -5.29 5.26 -8.17
N LEU A 206 -5.65 5.32 -6.88
CA LEU A 206 -6.48 4.30 -6.23
C LEU A 206 -7.91 4.21 -6.77
N ASN A 207 -8.39 5.28 -7.42
CA ASN A 207 -9.73 5.38 -7.99
C ASN A 207 -9.73 5.47 -9.53
N HIS A 208 -8.60 5.14 -10.18
CA HIS A 208 -8.56 4.98 -11.62
C HIS A 208 -9.60 3.95 -12.08
N LYS A 209 -10.22 4.16 -13.26
CA LYS A 209 -11.38 3.39 -13.73
C LYS A 209 -11.20 1.87 -13.66
N THR A 210 -10.01 1.37 -14.02
CA THR A 210 -9.71 -0.07 -13.98
C THR A 210 -9.57 -0.57 -12.54
N VAL A 211 -8.86 0.17 -11.68
CA VAL A 211 -8.64 -0.18 -10.28
C VAL A 211 -9.95 -0.22 -9.51
N LYS A 212 -10.80 0.81 -9.64
CA LYS A 212 -12.11 0.82 -8.96
C LYS A 212 -13.06 -0.22 -9.56
N GLY A 213 -13.01 -0.47 -10.87
CA GLY A 213 -13.82 -1.49 -11.52
C GLY A 213 -13.48 -2.91 -11.07
N ASP A 214 -12.19 -3.25 -10.96
CA ASP A 214 -11.77 -4.56 -10.47
C ASP A 214 -12.03 -4.71 -8.97
N ARG A 215 -11.85 -3.64 -8.18
CA ARG A 215 -12.25 -3.62 -6.78
C ARG A 215 -13.75 -3.84 -6.62
N LEU A 216 -14.57 -3.19 -7.45
CA LEU A 216 -16.03 -3.33 -7.43
C LEU A 216 -16.44 -4.79 -7.66
N LYS A 217 -15.79 -5.53 -8.57
CA LYS A 217 -16.07 -6.96 -8.76
C LYS A 217 -15.91 -7.77 -7.47
N VAL A 218 -14.83 -7.52 -6.72
CA VAL A 218 -14.59 -8.17 -5.42
C VAL A 218 -15.67 -7.77 -4.41
N ILE A 219 -15.98 -6.47 -4.30
CA ILE A 219 -17.02 -5.96 -3.41
C ILE A 219 -18.38 -6.59 -3.72
N THR A 220 -18.75 -6.66 -5.00
CA THR A 220 -20.01 -7.26 -5.46
C THR A 220 -20.07 -8.74 -5.13
N SER A 221 -19.01 -9.51 -5.42
CA SER A 221 -18.96 -10.95 -5.10
C SER A 221 -19.11 -11.19 -3.60
N VAL A 222 -18.35 -10.45 -2.77
CA VAL A 222 -18.42 -10.55 -1.31
C VAL A 222 -19.83 -10.25 -0.81
N GLN A 223 -20.47 -9.20 -1.31
CA GLN A 223 -21.83 -8.87 -0.89
C GLN A 223 -22.87 -9.92 -1.32
N GLN A 224 -22.74 -10.48 -2.52
CA GLN A 224 -23.58 -11.57 -2.99
C GLN A 224 -23.45 -12.81 -2.10
N ASP A 225 -22.21 -13.16 -1.73
CA ASP A 225 -21.92 -14.29 -0.85
C ASP A 225 -22.47 -14.06 0.58
N LEU A 226 -22.33 -12.86 1.14
CA LEU A 226 -22.92 -12.52 2.44
C LEU A 226 -24.45 -12.61 2.42
N VAL A 227 -25.10 -12.04 1.40
CA VAL A 227 -26.57 -12.10 1.25
C VAL A 227 -27.05 -13.55 1.07
N LEU A 228 -26.32 -14.36 0.31
CA LEU A 228 -26.64 -15.77 0.11
C LEU A 228 -26.58 -16.55 1.44
N LEU A 229 -25.51 -16.38 2.23
CA LEU A 229 -25.37 -17.06 3.52
C LEU A 229 -26.46 -16.63 4.51
N GLU A 230 -26.74 -15.34 4.60
CA GLU A 230 -27.83 -14.80 5.41
C GLU A 230 -29.19 -15.39 5.01
N SER A 231 -29.48 -15.42 3.70
CA SER A 231 -30.74 -15.94 3.17
C SER A 231 -30.90 -17.43 3.45
N ILE A 232 -29.86 -18.24 3.23
CA ILE A 232 -29.90 -19.70 3.49
C ILE A 232 -30.03 -19.97 4.99
N HIS A 233 -29.42 -19.14 5.84
CA HIS A 233 -29.55 -19.30 7.29
C HIS A 233 -30.99 -19.20 7.79
N GLY A 234 -31.84 -18.41 7.14
CA GLY A 234 -33.26 -18.30 7.45
C GLY A 234 -34.12 -19.50 7.01
N LEU A 235 -33.60 -20.44 6.21
CA LEU A 235 -34.38 -21.53 5.64
C LEU A 235 -34.58 -22.73 6.60
N PRO A 236 -35.61 -23.58 6.37
CA PRO A 236 -35.73 -24.88 7.04
C PRO A 236 -34.54 -25.79 6.79
N LEU A 237 -34.28 -26.72 7.72
CA LEU A 237 -33.10 -27.61 7.67
C LEU A 237 -33.00 -28.41 6.37
N ALA A 238 -34.12 -28.94 5.87
CA ALA A 238 -34.16 -29.69 4.61
C ALA A 238 -33.69 -28.84 3.42
N SER A 239 -34.14 -27.59 3.33
CA SER A 239 -33.70 -26.66 2.27
C SER A 239 -32.23 -26.27 2.40
N LYS A 240 -31.73 -26.11 3.64
CA LYS A 240 -30.30 -25.85 3.90
C LYS A 240 -29.42 -27.00 3.39
N GLN A 241 -29.83 -28.24 3.64
CA GLN A 241 -29.10 -29.44 3.19
C GLN A 241 -28.98 -29.49 1.66
N VAL A 242 -30.04 -29.16 0.94
CA VAL A 242 -30.03 -29.08 -0.54
C VAL A 242 -29.04 -28.01 -1.03
N MET A 243 -28.94 -26.90 -0.30
CA MET A 243 -28.10 -25.75 -0.66
C MET A 243 -26.67 -25.83 -0.09
N GLN A 244 -26.26 -26.94 0.53
CA GLN A 244 -24.99 -27.04 1.24
C GLN A 244 -23.78 -26.76 0.33
N VAL A 245 -23.83 -27.16 -0.94
CA VAL A 245 -22.77 -26.87 -1.91
C VAL A 245 -22.67 -25.36 -2.18
N ASN A 246 -23.80 -24.65 -2.28
CA ASN A 246 -23.82 -23.20 -2.46
C ASN A 246 -23.23 -22.47 -1.24
N VAL A 247 -23.55 -22.95 -0.03
CA VAL A 247 -22.95 -22.45 1.23
C VAL A 247 -21.44 -22.63 1.18
N ASN A 248 -20.95 -23.85 1.00
CA ASN A 248 -19.51 -24.15 0.98
C ASN A 248 -18.75 -23.30 -0.05
N ASN A 249 -19.34 -23.09 -1.23
CA ASN A 249 -18.74 -22.28 -2.28
C ASN A 249 -18.67 -20.79 -1.90
N ALA A 250 -19.73 -20.24 -1.30
CA ALA A 250 -19.75 -18.86 -0.82
C ALA A 250 -18.76 -18.64 0.32
N GLU A 251 -18.70 -19.59 1.27
CA GLU A 251 -17.73 -19.59 2.35
C GLU A 251 -16.28 -19.58 1.84
N ASN A 252 -15.95 -20.45 0.88
CA ASN A 252 -14.61 -20.50 0.28
C ASN A 252 -14.26 -19.19 -0.44
N ARG A 253 -15.19 -18.61 -1.20
CA ARG A 253 -14.98 -17.31 -1.83
C ARG A 253 -14.75 -16.18 -0.83
N LEU A 254 -15.45 -16.17 0.29
CA LEU A 254 -15.23 -15.18 1.36
C LEU A 254 -13.86 -15.35 2.03
N VAL A 255 -13.43 -16.59 2.27
CA VAL A 255 -12.10 -16.91 2.79
C VAL A 255 -11.02 -16.43 1.82
N ASP A 256 -11.14 -16.74 0.54
CA ASP A 256 -10.20 -16.32 -0.48
C ASP A 256 -10.18 -14.78 -0.63
N ALA A 257 -11.35 -14.13 -0.62
CA ALA A 257 -11.44 -12.68 -0.73
C ALA A 257 -10.83 -11.96 0.49
N CYS A 258 -10.99 -12.49 1.70
CA CYS A 258 -10.44 -11.88 2.92
C CYS A 258 -8.96 -12.19 3.14
N ASN A 259 -8.40 -13.22 2.49
CA ASN A 259 -6.98 -13.55 2.61
C ASN A 259 -6.11 -12.33 2.27
N ARG A 260 -5.21 -11.92 3.18
CA ARG A 260 -4.33 -10.75 2.98
C ARG A 260 -3.49 -10.77 1.71
N LYS A 261 -3.18 -11.94 1.15
CA LYS A 261 -2.42 -12.07 -0.11
C LYS A 261 -3.30 -11.86 -1.34
N SER A 262 -4.63 -11.90 -1.18
CA SER A 262 -5.57 -11.74 -2.27
C SER A 262 -5.68 -10.28 -2.72
N PRO A 263 -5.86 -10.04 -4.04
CA PRO A 263 -6.13 -8.71 -4.58
C PRO A 263 -7.38 -8.09 -3.96
N PHE A 264 -7.32 -6.81 -3.64
CA PHE A 264 -8.40 -6.03 -3.01
C PHE A 264 -8.97 -6.60 -1.70
N SER A 265 -8.22 -7.43 -0.99
CA SER A 265 -8.71 -8.06 0.24
C SER A 265 -9.04 -7.04 1.34
N ALA A 266 -8.44 -5.84 1.36
CA ALA A 266 -8.86 -4.81 2.30
C ALA A 266 -10.31 -4.34 2.05
N ALA A 267 -10.75 -4.32 0.78
CA ALA A 267 -12.13 -4.02 0.45
C ALA A 267 -13.05 -5.16 0.91
N ALA A 268 -12.68 -6.42 0.66
CA ALA A 268 -13.43 -7.58 1.15
C ALA A 268 -13.61 -7.54 2.67
N VAL A 269 -12.52 -7.38 3.41
CA VAL A 269 -12.53 -7.28 4.89
C VAL A 269 -13.41 -6.13 5.37
N ALA A 270 -13.40 -4.98 4.69
CA ALA A 270 -14.23 -3.83 5.06
C ALA A 270 -15.74 -4.13 5.03
N PHE A 271 -16.20 -5.06 4.17
CA PHE A 271 -17.61 -5.48 4.09
C PHE A 271 -17.92 -6.72 4.94
N VAL A 272 -16.95 -7.61 5.18
CA VAL A 272 -17.14 -8.82 6.00
C VAL A 272 -16.99 -8.54 7.49
N LYS A 273 -15.98 -7.78 7.90
CA LYS A 273 -15.64 -7.50 9.32
C LYS A 273 -16.81 -6.92 10.12
N PRO A 274 -17.66 -6.01 9.60
CA PRO A 274 -18.83 -5.52 10.33
C PRO A 274 -19.88 -6.60 10.64
N LYS A 275 -19.90 -7.70 9.89
CA LYS A 275 -20.84 -8.82 10.04
C LYS A 275 -20.30 -9.96 10.91
N LYS A 276 -19.10 -9.83 11.49
CA LYS A 276 -18.43 -10.93 12.25
C LYS A 276 -19.24 -11.51 13.42
N ALA A 277 -20.22 -10.78 13.94
CA ALA A 277 -21.08 -11.21 15.05
C ALA A 277 -22.34 -11.97 14.59
N GLU A 278 -22.58 -12.03 13.28
CA GLU A 278 -23.76 -12.69 12.73
C GLU A 278 -23.64 -14.22 12.84
N PRO A 279 -24.70 -14.94 13.24
CA PRO A 279 -24.63 -16.38 13.50
C PRO A 279 -24.31 -17.19 12.25
N TRP A 280 -24.68 -16.69 11.07
CA TRP A 280 -24.42 -17.34 9.79
C TRP A 280 -22.97 -17.21 9.29
N LEU A 281 -22.13 -16.42 9.97
CA LEU A 281 -20.67 -16.41 9.76
C LEU A 281 -19.89 -17.21 10.80
N ALA A 282 -20.52 -17.67 11.87
CA ALA A 282 -19.84 -18.27 13.03
C ALA A 282 -18.91 -19.44 12.63
N ASN A 283 -19.36 -20.29 11.70
CA ASN A 283 -18.61 -21.46 11.26
C ASN A 283 -17.35 -21.11 10.44
N ILE A 284 -17.38 -20.00 9.70
CA ILE A 284 -16.25 -19.61 8.84
C ILE A 284 -15.34 -18.57 9.46
N LEU A 285 -15.78 -17.90 10.53
CA LEU A 285 -15.02 -16.86 11.19
C LEU A 285 -13.57 -17.26 11.52
N PRO A 286 -13.27 -18.49 12.00
CA PRO A 286 -11.89 -18.92 12.26
C PRO A 286 -11.00 -19.01 11.02
N ARG A 287 -11.60 -19.08 9.82
CA ARG A 287 -10.92 -19.19 8.52
C ARG A 287 -10.73 -17.83 7.85
N LEU A 288 -11.37 -16.77 8.35
CA LEU A 288 -11.33 -15.43 7.76
C LEU A 288 -10.16 -14.61 8.34
N ASP A 289 -9.31 -14.06 7.47
CA ASP A 289 -8.32 -13.05 7.86
C ASP A 289 -8.99 -11.66 7.92
N LEU A 290 -9.54 -11.32 9.09
CA LEU A 290 -10.23 -10.04 9.34
C LEU A 290 -9.41 -9.02 10.15
N THR A 291 -8.09 -9.25 10.30
CA THR A 291 -7.21 -8.22 10.85
C THR A 291 -7.22 -6.99 9.95
N ASP A 292 -6.59 -5.88 10.32
CA ASP A 292 -6.31 -4.80 9.36
C ASP A 292 -5.05 -5.13 8.54
#